data_AF-F2TRT6-F1
#
_entry.id   AF-F2TRT6-F1
#
_cell.length_a   1.000
_cell.length_b   1.000
_cell.length_c   1.000
_cell.angle_alpha   90.00
_cell.angle_beta   90.00
_cell.angle_gamma   90.00
#
_symmetry.space_group_name_H-M   'P 1'
#
loop_
_entity.id
_entity.type
_entity.pdbx_description
1 polymer ?
#
loop_
_entity_poly.entity_id
_entity_poly.type
_entity_poly.pdbx_seq_one_letter_code
_entity_poly.pdbx_strand_id
1 'polypeptide(L)'
;MKLATLFIAAATAVLAAPASSPAGDITSRQINGKIYPHRTFRYWVSSGKLKEDPQDQLLVVKDGIAAHETTTIVTFDISPDLQGRRCRLQFDLWPRDVSSGSKQADVFTVIDPPTHDFSPATVSQWRPAALAETQRSRDIHQGRIQVEAPGSADWIQSFHGYPEFDCPAGQLFALEYVGVNDAVAIRWDIGVTGPIIIPL
;
A
#
# COMPACT_ATOMS: atom_id res chain seq x y z
N MET A 1 -47.74 -1.80 -55.92
CA MET A 1 -48.14 -2.04 -54.52
C MET A 1 -47.36 -3.23 -53.98
N LYS A 2 -46.36 -3.00 -53.12
CA LYS A 2 -45.71 -4.01 -52.26
C LYS A 2 -45.25 -3.30 -50.98
N LEU A 3 -45.85 -3.66 -49.85
CA LEU A 3 -45.41 -3.31 -48.50
C LEU A 3 -44.30 -4.27 -48.08
N ALA A 4 -43.25 -3.75 -47.43
CA ALA A 4 -42.46 -4.48 -46.42
C ALA A 4 -41.57 -3.47 -45.65
N THR A 5 -41.99 -3.06 -44.46
CA THR A 5 -41.52 -3.53 -43.13
C THR A 5 -40.26 -2.78 -42.65
N LEU A 6 -40.50 -1.76 -41.83
CA LEU A 6 -39.51 -1.02 -41.06
C LEU A 6 -39.05 -1.88 -39.88
N PHE A 7 -37.75 -2.18 -39.76
CA PHE A 7 -37.17 -2.72 -38.53
C PHE A 7 -36.74 -1.55 -37.64
N ILE A 8 -37.42 -1.36 -36.51
CA ILE A 8 -37.03 -0.42 -35.46
C ILE A 8 -36.08 -1.16 -34.51
N ALA A 9 -34.79 -0.81 -34.54
CA ALA A 9 -33.82 -1.29 -33.55
C ALA A 9 -33.99 -0.46 -32.26
N ALA A 10 -34.49 -1.10 -31.20
CA ALA A 10 -34.52 -0.51 -29.87
C ALA A 10 -33.11 -0.57 -29.26
N ALA A 11 -32.42 0.57 -29.22
CA ALA A 11 -31.17 0.71 -28.48
C ALA A 11 -31.48 0.83 -26.98
N THR A 12 -31.36 -0.29 -26.26
CA THR A 12 -31.33 -0.27 -24.79
C THR A 12 -30.02 0.36 -24.32
N ALA A 13 -30.09 1.63 -23.91
CA ALA A 13 -29.03 2.29 -23.18
C ALA A 13 -28.86 1.61 -21.81
N VAL A 14 -27.81 0.80 -21.67
CA VAL A 14 -27.39 0.27 -20.36
C VAL A 14 -26.76 1.43 -19.61
N LEU A 15 -27.53 2.03 -18.69
CA LEU A 15 -26.97 2.90 -17.66
C LEU A 15 -26.03 2.03 -16.80
N ALA A 16 -24.73 2.12 -17.07
CA ALA A 16 -23.72 1.64 -16.15
C ALA A 16 -23.86 2.46 -14.87
N ALA A 17 -24.43 1.84 -13.83
CA ALA A 17 -24.39 2.41 -12.49
C ALA A 17 -22.92 2.64 -12.12
N PRO A 18 -22.57 3.79 -11.52
CA PRO A 18 -21.23 3.98 -11.00
C PRO A 18 -20.99 2.87 -9.97
N ALA A 19 -19.96 2.06 -10.20
CA ALA A 19 -19.45 1.16 -9.18
C ALA A 19 -18.97 2.05 -8.04
N SER A 20 -19.81 2.22 -7.02
CA SER A 20 -19.39 2.71 -5.72
C SER A 20 -18.34 1.73 -5.21
N SER A 21 -17.07 2.11 -5.32
CA SER A 21 -15.96 1.41 -4.67
C SER A 21 -16.34 1.19 -3.21
N PRO A 22 -16.18 -0.01 -2.64
CA PRO A 22 -16.35 -0.22 -1.22
C PRO A 22 -15.09 0.31 -0.52
N ALA A 23 -14.82 1.60 -0.62
CA ALA A 23 -14.05 2.31 0.39
C ALA A 23 -14.98 2.46 1.60
N GLY A 24 -15.32 1.33 2.24
CA GLY A 24 -16.07 1.31 3.47
C GLY A 24 -15.32 2.15 4.50
N ASP A 25 -16.06 3.04 5.15
CA ASP A 25 -15.60 4.04 6.12
C ASP A 25 -14.38 3.58 6.94
N ILE A 26 -13.19 4.04 6.53
CA ILE A 26 -11.89 3.63 7.06
C ILE A 26 -11.75 4.03 8.54
N THR A 27 -12.57 4.97 9.00
CA THR A 27 -12.68 5.42 10.40
C THR A 27 -13.09 4.29 11.37
N SER A 28 -13.73 3.22 10.87
CA SER A 28 -14.10 2.03 11.66
C SER A 28 -12.90 1.14 12.03
N ARG A 29 -11.71 1.35 11.46
CA ARG A 29 -10.59 0.40 11.58
C ARG A 29 -9.69 0.63 12.80
N GLN A 30 -9.91 1.67 13.61
CA GLN A 30 -9.23 1.83 14.90
C GLN A 30 -9.87 0.92 15.96
N ILE A 31 -9.63 -0.38 15.87
CA ILE A 31 -10.16 -1.38 16.80
C ILE A 31 -9.06 -1.76 17.79
N ASN A 32 -9.38 -1.75 19.09
CA ASN A 32 -8.52 -2.23 20.19
C ASN A 32 -7.14 -1.56 20.28
N GLY A 33 -7.07 -0.24 20.06
CA GLY A 33 -5.82 0.50 20.18
C GLY A 33 -4.79 0.17 19.09
N LYS A 34 -5.22 -0.38 17.94
CA LYS A 34 -4.39 -0.57 16.75
C LYS A 34 -4.83 0.41 15.67
N ILE A 35 -3.86 0.92 14.91
CA ILE A 35 -4.09 1.75 13.74
C ILE A 35 -3.81 0.91 12.51
N TYR A 36 -4.87 0.55 11.81
CA TYR A 36 -4.79 -0.20 10.57
C TYR A 36 -4.51 0.74 9.39
N PRO A 37 -4.03 0.20 8.25
CA PRO A 37 -3.85 0.97 7.04
C PRO A 37 -5.08 1.78 6.66
N HIS A 38 -4.87 3.07 6.38
CA HIS A 38 -5.87 3.95 5.78
C HIS A 38 -6.06 3.56 4.31
N ARG A 39 -4.97 3.49 3.54
CA ARG A 39 -4.95 3.03 2.14
C ARG A 39 -3.70 2.21 1.86
N THR A 40 -3.79 1.33 0.88
CA THR A 40 -2.66 0.54 0.38
C THR A 40 -2.60 0.65 -1.14
N PHE A 41 -1.42 0.93 -1.68
CA PHE A 41 -1.19 1.05 -3.11
C PHE A 41 -0.09 0.11 -3.54
N ARG A 42 -0.35 -0.66 -4.60
CA ARG A 42 0.71 -1.36 -5.32
C ARG A 42 1.22 -0.46 -6.44
N TYR A 43 2.53 -0.29 -6.47
CA TYR A 43 3.26 0.52 -7.44
C TYR A 43 4.11 -0.39 -8.33
N TRP A 44 3.95 -0.30 -9.65
CA TRP A 44 4.81 -1.00 -10.61
C TRP A 44 6.02 -0.15 -10.94
N VAL A 45 7.22 -0.68 -10.65
CA VAL A 45 8.46 0.08 -10.66
C VAL A 45 8.79 0.64 -12.05
N SER A 46 8.67 -0.19 -13.09
CA SER A 46 9.03 0.19 -14.46
C SER A 46 8.03 1.10 -15.16
N SER A 47 6.73 0.93 -14.89
CA SER A 47 5.66 1.64 -15.58
C SER A 47 5.11 2.83 -14.80
N GLY A 48 5.38 2.91 -13.49
CA GLY A 48 4.79 3.87 -12.56
C GLY A 48 3.29 3.66 -12.35
N LYS A 49 2.72 2.57 -12.86
CA LYS A 49 1.31 2.26 -12.66
C LYS A 49 1.04 2.08 -11.17
N LEU A 50 -0.06 2.68 -10.71
CA LEU A 50 -0.55 2.54 -9.34
C LEU A 50 -1.90 1.85 -9.35
N LYS A 51 -2.12 0.99 -8.36
CA LYS A 51 -3.42 0.40 -8.07
C LYS A 51 -3.69 0.50 -6.58
N GLU A 52 -4.75 1.22 -6.23
CA GLU A 52 -5.27 1.28 -4.86
C GLU A 52 -6.01 -0.01 -4.52
N ASP A 53 -5.85 -0.45 -3.27
CA ASP A 53 -6.46 -1.64 -2.68
C ASP A 53 -6.47 -2.90 -3.57
N PRO A 54 -5.30 -3.36 -4.06
CA PRO A 54 -5.21 -4.52 -4.93
C PRO A 54 -5.30 -5.83 -4.13
N GLN A 55 -6.49 -6.09 -3.58
CA GLN A 55 -6.82 -7.32 -2.86
C GLN A 55 -6.40 -8.58 -3.65
N ASP A 56 -6.00 -9.61 -2.90
CA ASP A 56 -5.56 -10.93 -3.39
C ASP A 56 -4.40 -10.94 -4.41
N GLN A 57 -3.66 -9.84 -4.55
CA GLN A 57 -2.50 -9.75 -5.44
C GLN A 57 -1.20 -9.70 -4.65
N LEU A 58 -0.10 -10.19 -5.25
CA LEU A 58 1.23 -9.88 -4.73
C LEU A 58 1.42 -8.37 -4.64
N LEU A 59 2.04 -7.91 -3.56
CA LEU A 59 2.16 -6.50 -3.20
C LEU A 59 3.61 -6.05 -3.39
N VAL A 60 4.55 -6.77 -2.82
CA VAL A 60 5.99 -6.55 -3.02
C VAL A 60 6.54 -7.66 -3.90
N VAL A 61 7.07 -7.31 -5.07
CA VAL A 61 7.63 -8.25 -6.04
C VAL A 61 8.99 -7.75 -6.50
N LYS A 62 10.01 -8.61 -6.39
CA LYS A 62 11.33 -8.39 -6.96
C LYS A 62 11.84 -9.70 -7.56
N ASP A 63 11.73 -9.87 -8.86
CA ASP A 63 12.07 -11.12 -9.56
C ASP A 63 13.08 -10.92 -10.70
N GLY A 64 13.63 -9.71 -10.84
CA GLY A 64 14.53 -9.35 -11.93
C GLY A 64 13.83 -9.07 -13.27
N ILE A 65 12.49 -9.21 -13.34
CA ILE A 65 11.69 -8.87 -14.50
C ILE A 65 11.07 -7.49 -14.27
N ALA A 66 11.66 -6.45 -14.86
CA ALA A 66 11.27 -5.06 -14.62
C ALA A 66 9.75 -4.79 -14.76
N ALA A 67 9.06 -5.50 -15.65
CA ALA A 67 7.61 -5.38 -15.85
C ALA A 67 6.77 -5.90 -14.66
N HIS A 68 7.32 -6.80 -13.85
CA HIS A 68 6.65 -7.42 -12.70
C HIS A 68 7.01 -6.76 -11.38
N GLU A 69 8.18 -6.13 -11.29
CA GLU A 69 8.67 -5.55 -10.05
C GLU A 69 7.68 -4.53 -9.49
N THR A 70 7.24 -4.76 -8.25
CA THR A 70 6.33 -3.88 -7.53
C THR A 70 6.80 -3.61 -6.12
N THR A 71 6.48 -2.42 -5.67
CA THR A 71 6.58 -2.02 -4.26
C THR A 71 5.20 -1.68 -3.74
N THR A 72 5.06 -1.57 -2.43
CA THR A 72 3.77 -1.26 -1.81
C THR A 72 3.88 -0.09 -0.86
N ILE A 73 2.99 0.88 -1.05
CA ILE A 73 2.85 2.04 -0.20
C ILE A 73 1.65 1.81 0.70
N VAL A 74 1.84 1.97 2.00
CA VAL A 74 0.78 1.85 3.00
C VAL A 74 0.70 3.16 3.76
N THR A 75 -0.51 3.72 3.84
CA THR A 75 -0.77 4.96 4.56
C THR A 75 -1.51 4.69 5.86
N PHE A 76 -1.34 5.57 6.84
CA PHE A 76 -1.94 5.51 8.16
C PHE A 76 -2.43 6.90 8.55
N ASP A 77 -3.70 7.00 8.92
CA ASP A 77 -4.27 8.22 9.47
C ASP A 77 -4.04 8.21 10.99
N ILE A 78 -3.07 9.02 11.45
CA ILE A 78 -2.67 9.05 12.84
C ILE A 78 -3.41 10.18 13.54
N SER A 79 -4.28 9.82 14.47
CA SER A 79 -5.11 10.78 15.16
C SER A 79 -4.27 11.79 15.98
N PRO A 80 -4.68 13.09 16.04
CA PRO A 80 -4.00 14.11 16.84
C PRO A 80 -3.91 13.82 18.34
N ASP A 81 -4.80 12.98 18.88
CA ASP A 81 -4.80 12.60 20.31
C ASP A 81 -3.57 11.77 20.72
N LEU A 82 -2.80 11.27 19.76
CA LEU A 82 -1.55 10.56 19.99
C LEU A 82 -0.33 11.48 20.11
N GLN A 83 -0.54 12.80 20.17
CA GLN A 83 0.53 13.78 20.30
C GLN A 83 1.43 13.46 21.52
N GLY A 84 2.74 13.38 21.28
CA GLY A 84 3.73 13.08 22.33
C GLY A 84 3.76 11.63 22.78
N ARG A 85 2.99 10.73 22.17
CA ARG A 85 3.06 9.28 22.42
C ARG A 85 4.07 8.59 21.52
N ARG A 86 4.47 7.39 21.94
CA ARG A 86 5.29 6.48 21.15
C ARG A 86 4.38 5.52 20.38
N CYS A 87 4.82 5.13 19.19
CA CYS A 87 4.15 4.21 18.29
C CYS A 87 5.13 3.08 17.93
N ARG A 88 4.62 1.88 17.67
CA ARG A 88 5.38 0.76 17.13
C ARG A 88 4.82 0.32 15.78
N LEU A 89 5.66 0.17 14.77
CA LEU A 89 5.30 -0.50 13.52
C LEU A 89 5.38 -2.01 13.72
N GLN A 90 4.26 -2.70 13.51
CA GLN A 90 4.17 -4.15 13.52
C GLN A 90 3.76 -4.62 12.13
N PHE A 91 4.30 -5.73 11.67
CA PHE A 91 3.94 -6.34 10.39
C PHE A 91 3.74 -7.83 10.63
N ASP A 92 2.50 -8.32 10.47
CA ASP A 92 2.18 -9.73 10.69
C ASP A 92 1.66 -10.38 9.42
N LEU A 93 2.02 -11.63 9.17
CA LEU A 93 1.41 -12.46 8.14
C LEU A 93 0.70 -13.66 8.76
N TRP A 94 -0.40 -14.08 8.15
CA TRP A 94 -1.12 -15.31 8.46
C TRP A 94 -0.68 -16.48 7.58
N PRO A 95 -1.06 -17.74 7.90
CA PRO A 95 -0.65 -18.89 7.11
C PRO A 95 -1.11 -18.85 5.64
N ARG A 96 -2.17 -18.08 5.33
CA ARG A 96 -2.68 -17.91 3.97
C ARG A 96 -2.00 -16.80 3.17
N ASP A 97 -1.17 -15.98 3.81
CA ASP A 97 -0.44 -14.91 3.16
C ASP A 97 0.76 -15.47 2.40
N VAL A 98 1.41 -14.64 1.57
CA VAL A 98 2.58 -15.06 0.79
C VAL A 98 3.80 -14.35 1.32
N SER A 99 4.84 -15.12 1.62
CA SER A 99 6.20 -14.61 1.73
C SER A 99 7.18 -15.66 1.20
N SER A 100 7.91 -15.33 0.15
CA SER A 100 8.79 -16.27 -0.55
C SER A 100 10.07 -15.63 -1.05
N GLY A 101 11.04 -16.49 -1.38
CA GLY A 101 12.38 -16.09 -1.81
C GLY A 101 13.20 -15.55 -0.65
N SER A 102 13.79 -14.35 -0.75
CA SER A 102 14.57 -13.78 0.36
C SER A 102 13.70 -13.42 1.57
N LYS A 103 12.40 -13.15 1.34
CA LYS A 103 11.42 -12.71 2.33
C LYS A 103 11.79 -11.41 3.06
N GLN A 104 12.67 -10.61 2.46
CA GLN A 104 13.12 -9.35 3.03
C GLN A 104 12.48 -8.17 2.32
N ALA A 105 12.08 -7.17 3.10
CA ALA A 105 11.65 -5.88 2.60
C ALA A 105 12.39 -4.75 3.33
N ASP A 106 12.92 -3.81 2.56
CA ASP A 106 13.35 -2.51 3.09
C ASP A 106 12.11 -1.64 3.29
N VAL A 107 12.09 -0.92 4.40
CA VAL A 107 11.02 -0.02 4.80
C VAL A 107 11.51 1.41 4.67
N PHE A 108 10.81 2.21 3.88
CA PHE A 108 11.11 3.63 3.68
C PHE A 108 9.94 4.49 4.13
N THR A 109 10.21 5.65 4.71
CA THR A 109 9.19 6.71 4.72
C THR A 109 8.98 7.19 3.30
N VAL A 110 7.75 7.59 3.01
CA VAL A 110 7.42 8.26 1.76
C VAL A 110 7.58 9.77 1.98
N ILE A 111 8.29 10.46 1.08
CA ILE A 111 8.53 11.92 1.14
C ILE A 111 7.21 12.64 1.31
N ASP A 112 7.21 13.66 2.18
CA ASP A 112 6.28 14.80 2.23
C ASP A 112 5.36 14.79 1.01
N PRO A 113 4.19 14.10 1.07
CA PRO A 113 3.25 14.20 0.00
C PRO A 113 2.97 15.71 -0.08
N PRO A 114 3.08 16.37 -1.24
CA PRO A 114 2.95 17.83 -1.35
C PRO A 114 1.57 18.33 -0.87
N THR A 115 0.68 17.40 -0.53
CA THR A 115 -0.65 17.57 -0.01
C THR A 115 -0.97 16.43 0.96
N HIS A 116 -1.89 16.64 1.92
CA HIS A 116 -2.53 15.55 2.68
C HIS A 116 -3.38 14.61 1.80
N ASP A 117 -3.46 14.83 0.49
CA ASP A 117 -4.15 13.96 -0.45
C ASP A 117 -3.23 12.82 -0.92
N PHE A 118 -3.52 11.60 -0.47
CA PHE A 118 -2.93 10.37 -0.98
C PHE A 118 -3.84 9.68 -2.01
N SER A 119 -4.64 10.42 -2.77
CA SER A 119 -5.37 9.83 -3.91
C SER A 119 -4.40 9.19 -4.92
N PRO A 120 -4.81 8.16 -5.67
CA PRO A 120 -3.98 7.56 -6.72
C PRO A 120 -3.38 8.58 -7.68
N ALA A 121 -4.15 9.62 -8.04
CA ALA A 121 -3.72 10.68 -8.94
C ALA A 121 -2.55 11.48 -8.34
N THR A 122 -2.65 11.85 -7.08
CA THR A 122 -1.58 12.58 -6.38
C THR A 122 -0.37 11.69 -6.17
N VAL A 123 -0.54 10.42 -5.77
CA VAL A 123 0.56 9.44 -5.69
C VAL A 123 1.32 9.32 -7.01
N SER A 124 0.61 9.26 -8.14
CA SER A 124 1.24 9.22 -9.47
C SER A 124 2.07 10.46 -9.80
N GLN A 125 1.73 11.64 -9.26
CA GLN A 125 2.47 12.88 -9.53
C GLN A 125 3.83 12.92 -8.85
N TRP A 126 3.92 12.47 -7.59
CA TRP A 126 5.19 12.43 -6.85
C TRP A 126 5.94 11.10 -7.01
N ARG A 127 5.35 10.07 -7.65
CA ARG A 127 6.02 8.84 -8.12
C ARG A 127 5.93 8.62 -9.63
N PRO A 128 6.47 9.50 -10.47
CA PRO A 128 6.52 9.24 -11.90
C PRO A 128 7.54 8.14 -12.22
N ALA A 129 7.19 7.24 -13.15
CA ALA A 129 8.06 6.16 -13.62
C ALA A 129 9.39 6.66 -14.22
N ALA A 130 9.39 7.87 -14.80
CA ALA A 130 10.47 8.43 -15.60
C ALA A 130 11.67 8.94 -14.78
N LEU A 131 11.59 8.94 -13.43
CA LEU A 131 12.68 9.40 -12.56
C LEU A 131 13.53 8.23 -12.05
N ALA A 132 14.82 8.49 -11.83
CA ALA A 132 15.75 7.53 -11.23
C ALA A 132 15.24 7.08 -9.84
N GLU A 133 15.51 5.83 -9.43
CA GLU A 133 15.04 5.28 -8.13
C GLU A 133 15.41 6.17 -6.93
N THR A 134 16.58 6.84 -7.00
CA THR A 134 17.05 7.81 -5.98
C THR A 134 16.31 9.14 -5.97
N GLN A 135 15.46 9.39 -6.98
CA GLN A 135 14.57 10.54 -7.11
C GLN A 135 13.09 10.15 -6.94
N ARG A 136 12.80 8.86 -6.67
CA ARG A 136 11.45 8.39 -6.35
C ARG A 136 11.16 8.75 -4.91
N SER A 137 9.87 8.88 -4.56
CA SER A 137 9.36 9.39 -3.28
C SER A 137 9.71 8.61 -2.01
N ARG A 138 10.78 7.82 -2.01
CA ARG A 138 11.37 7.32 -0.77
C ARG A 138 12.19 8.43 -0.15
N ASP A 139 11.91 8.70 1.11
CA ASP A 139 12.62 9.70 1.88
C ASP A 139 13.77 9.02 2.65
N ILE A 140 13.44 8.46 3.81
CA ILE A 140 14.42 7.93 4.75
C ILE A 140 14.25 6.42 4.85
N HIS A 141 15.36 5.69 4.69
CA HIS A 141 15.41 4.25 4.94
C HIS A 141 15.30 3.98 6.45
N GLN A 142 14.18 3.41 6.86
CA GLN A 142 13.89 3.15 8.27
C GLN A 142 14.47 1.83 8.76
N GLY A 143 14.75 0.92 7.84
CA GLY A 143 15.36 -0.37 8.14
C GLY A 143 14.91 -1.48 7.21
N ARG A 144 15.16 -2.71 7.64
CA ARG A 144 14.86 -3.93 6.90
C ARG A 144 14.15 -4.91 7.80
N ILE A 145 13.09 -5.49 7.27
CA ILE A 145 12.32 -6.54 7.93
C ILE A 145 12.48 -7.87 7.21
N GLN A 146 12.55 -8.95 7.98
CA GLN A 146 12.39 -10.33 7.56
C GLN A 146 10.93 -10.72 7.79
N VAL A 147 10.18 -10.97 6.72
CA VAL A 147 8.73 -11.17 6.75
C VAL A 147 8.42 -12.66 6.64
N GLU A 148 8.21 -13.35 7.75
CA GLU A 148 7.84 -14.77 7.73
C GLU A 148 6.32 -14.95 7.66
N ALA A 149 5.86 -15.98 6.94
CA ALA A 149 4.46 -16.36 6.86
C ALA A 149 4.28 -17.80 7.37
N PRO A 150 3.50 -18.03 8.44
CA PRO A 150 2.92 -17.03 9.35
C PRO A 150 3.95 -16.45 10.32
N GLY A 151 3.62 -15.29 10.91
CA GLY A 151 4.40 -14.70 12.00
C GLY A 151 4.46 -13.19 11.95
N SER A 152 5.04 -12.60 13.00
CA SER A 152 5.45 -11.19 13.00
C SER A 152 6.80 -11.05 12.32
N ALA A 153 6.96 -10.00 11.54
CA ALA A 153 8.22 -9.70 10.89
C ALA A 153 9.29 -9.26 11.90
N ASP A 154 10.51 -9.76 11.71
CA ASP A 154 11.66 -9.37 12.51
C ASP A 154 12.39 -8.19 11.87
N TRP A 155 12.75 -7.19 12.67
CA TRP A 155 13.63 -6.11 12.21
C TRP A 155 15.08 -6.57 12.25
N ILE A 156 15.63 -6.90 11.09
CA ILE A 156 17.03 -7.34 10.95
C ILE A 156 17.99 -6.16 10.84
N GLN A 157 17.48 -4.99 10.45
CA GLN A 157 18.19 -3.72 10.51
C GLN A 157 17.18 -2.62 10.88
N SER A 158 17.57 -1.71 11.76
CA SER A 158 16.71 -0.63 12.24
C SER A 158 17.47 0.69 12.27
N PHE A 159 16.82 1.74 11.79
CA PHE A 159 17.33 3.11 11.79
C PHE A 159 16.28 4.06 12.38
N HIS A 160 16.71 5.25 12.81
CA HIS A 160 15.81 6.33 13.24
C HIS A 160 14.76 5.95 14.31
N GLY A 161 15.08 4.96 15.15
CA GLY A 161 14.22 4.48 16.25
C GLY A 161 13.37 3.25 15.94
N TYR A 162 13.23 2.83 14.68
CA TYR A 162 12.34 1.73 14.32
C TYR A 162 12.69 0.40 15.03
N PRO A 163 11.68 -0.44 15.37
CA PRO A 163 10.26 -0.30 15.06
C PRO A 163 9.48 0.75 15.86
N GLU A 164 10.11 1.38 16.86
CA GLU A 164 9.44 2.31 17.77
C GLU A 164 9.80 3.77 17.49
N PHE A 165 8.82 4.60 17.22
CA PHE A 165 9.02 5.98 16.83
C PHE A 165 8.00 6.88 17.52
N ASP A 166 8.25 8.19 17.48
CA ASP A 166 7.26 9.14 17.97
C ASP A 166 6.05 9.12 17.04
N CYS A 167 4.85 9.02 17.58
CA CYS A 167 3.65 8.99 16.74
C CYS A 167 3.56 10.29 15.93
N PRO A 168 3.43 10.23 14.59
CA PRO A 168 3.26 11.41 13.76
C PRO A 168 1.80 11.89 13.86
N ALA A 169 1.43 12.38 15.04
CA ALA A 169 0.05 12.70 15.39
C ALA A 169 -0.52 13.82 14.52
N GLY A 170 -1.77 13.65 14.09
CA GLY A 170 -2.48 14.56 13.19
C GLY A 170 -1.98 14.52 11.74
N GLN A 171 -1.20 13.50 11.37
CA GLN A 171 -0.65 13.36 10.04
C GLN A 171 -1.17 12.10 9.35
N LEU A 172 -1.34 12.21 8.03
CA LEU A 172 -1.46 11.05 7.17
C LEU A 172 -0.03 10.57 6.84
N PHE A 173 0.39 9.54 7.54
CA PHE A 173 1.73 8.97 7.49
C PHE A 173 1.82 7.84 6.46
N ALA A 174 2.96 7.67 5.79
CA ALA A 174 3.09 6.62 4.78
C ALA A 174 4.46 5.93 4.78
N LEU A 175 4.42 4.63 4.55
CA LEU A 175 5.57 3.75 4.45
C LEU A 175 5.56 2.99 3.12
N GLU A 176 6.72 2.82 2.51
CA GLU A 176 6.90 1.96 1.35
C GLU A 176 7.73 0.72 1.69
N TYR A 177 7.26 -0.43 1.22
CA TYR A 177 7.90 -1.73 1.34
C TYR A 177 8.50 -2.15 0.00
N VAL A 178 9.79 -2.47 0.01
CA VAL A 178 10.61 -2.70 -1.18
C VAL A 178 11.32 -4.04 -1.05
N GLY A 179 11.12 -4.94 -2.02
CA GLY A 179 11.75 -6.26 -1.99
C GLY A 179 13.27 -6.17 -2.05
N VAL A 180 13.95 -6.96 -1.24
CA VAL A 180 15.41 -6.98 -1.11
C VAL A 180 16.00 -8.27 -1.68
N ASN A 181 17.14 -8.16 -2.38
CA ASN A 181 17.81 -9.25 -3.10
C ASN A 181 16.95 -9.83 -4.25
N ASP A 182 17.44 -10.90 -4.85
CA ASP A 182 16.76 -11.54 -5.98
C ASP A 182 15.68 -12.52 -5.48
N ALA A 183 14.53 -12.48 -6.14
CA ALA A 183 13.31 -13.22 -5.83
C ALA A 183 12.70 -12.85 -4.46
N VAL A 184 11.80 -11.88 -4.45
CA VAL A 184 10.88 -11.59 -3.34
C VAL A 184 9.47 -11.56 -3.89
N ALA A 185 8.56 -12.26 -3.22
CA ALA A 185 7.13 -12.08 -3.42
C ALA A 185 6.44 -12.09 -2.06
N ILE A 186 5.82 -10.96 -1.70
CA ILE A 186 5.08 -10.77 -0.46
C ILE A 186 3.66 -10.33 -0.80
N ARG A 187 2.68 -10.96 -0.15
CA ARG A 187 1.27 -10.58 -0.15
C ARG A 187 0.74 -10.68 1.26
N TRP A 188 -0.07 -9.71 1.66
CA TRP A 188 -0.91 -9.76 2.85
C TRP A 188 -2.36 -9.44 2.47
N ASP A 189 -3.28 -9.76 3.37
CA ASP A 189 -4.69 -9.39 3.27
C ASP A 189 -4.87 -7.95 3.76
N ILE A 190 -5.17 -7.03 2.84
CA ILE A 190 -5.13 -5.60 3.11
C ILE A 190 -6.22 -5.21 4.10
N GLY A 191 -5.79 -4.65 5.23
CA GLY A 191 -6.69 -4.25 6.32
C GLY A 191 -6.96 -5.37 7.33
N VAL A 192 -6.39 -6.56 7.12
CA VAL A 192 -6.50 -7.70 8.05
C VAL A 192 -5.12 -8.09 8.59
N THR A 193 -4.17 -8.34 7.69
CA THR A 193 -2.76 -8.63 7.99
C THR A 193 -1.85 -7.58 7.36
N GLY A 194 -0.53 -7.78 7.48
CA GLY A 194 0.48 -6.85 7.03
C GLY A 194 0.76 -5.77 8.08
N PRO A 195 1.11 -4.55 7.65
CA PRO A 195 1.58 -3.53 8.55
C PRO A 195 0.45 -2.80 9.29
N ILE A 196 0.64 -2.62 10.59
CA ILE A 196 -0.21 -1.85 11.50
C ILE A 196 0.67 -0.99 12.41
N ILE A 197 0.10 0.08 12.95
CA ILE A 197 0.75 0.89 13.98
C ILE A 197 0.07 0.64 15.32
N ILE A 198 0.86 0.47 16.38
CA ILE A 198 0.39 0.24 17.74
C ILE A 198 0.89 1.41 18.61
N PRO A 199 0.03 2.31 19.07
CA PRO A 199 0.36 3.27 20.11
C PRO A 199 0.79 2.56 21.40
N LEU A 200 1.89 3.02 22.00
CA LEU A 200 2.49 2.51 23.23
C LEU A 200 2.06 3.34 24.46
#